data_AF-A0A6M6E157-F1
#
_entry.id   AF-A0A6M6E157-F1
#
_cell.length_a   1.000
_cell.length_b   1.000
_cell.length_c   1.000
_cell.angle_alpha   90.00
_cell.angle_beta   90.00
_cell.angle_gamma   90.00
#
_symmetry.space_group_name_H-M   'P 1'
#
loop_
_entity.id
_entity.type
_entity.pdbx_description
1 polymer ?
#
loop_
_entity_poly.entity_id
_entity_poly.type
_entity_poly.pdbx_seq_one_letter_code
_entity_poly.pdbx_strand_id
1 'polypeptide(L)'
;MSFLNKLFGSKKQENKPVNQDETKELLEQRKEKELVEGTNNENSELESTINLESLGDLITISSGPVGVSTGSTATDFYVYEWFIKETGEVFYVGKGRGNRYKAFHEKAYEAEKIREMYDTDVRFVGKDLTEDEAVELESQEMTRILNETNDRLTNRIIPFFTKRGNGYDRSSNTPSFQFEKAPTLYVNEIEEHYYNLKPQLFDEVNLENLKAPVFLNWSIDEQVNTIYGGNVEKYLGETKNLLLKNGSKVLKSQYAKSTTAWIYIGDESVTKYNLVQKLALDRIGRKIPTYHLIDVWKFLKDNIGEFPPVPTTDALININPTHNRVPLEEIKNLNDWSKGYDEGMPYWEEGNKERKKGNLERAIELFDLARYNGYEAPALYKSYVMAFRKLKDYDNEIAIIDEAIERSQTTEGGVNGTFILEIKERREKALLLKKKV
;
A
#
# COMPACT_ATOMS: atom_id res chain seq x y z
N MET A 1 -0.77 37.32 -12.45
CA MET A 1 -1.42 36.85 -13.69
C MET A 1 -0.37 36.70 -14.77
N SER A 2 -0.48 35.64 -15.58
CA SER A 2 0.43 35.20 -16.64
C SER A 2 1.80 34.68 -16.18
N PHE A 3 1.93 33.36 -16.00
CA PHE A 3 3.18 32.60 -16.26
C PHE A 3 3.03 31.05 -16.21
N LEU A 4 1.81 30.50 -16.00
CA LEU A 4 1.57 29.05 -15.95
C LEU A 4 0.70 28.46 -17.09
N ASN A 5 0.31 29.24 -18.09
CA ASN A 5 -0.56 28.78 -19.19
C ASN A 5 0.17 28.04 -20.34
N LYS A 6 1.40 27.55 -20.14
CA LYS A 6 2.19 26.90 -21.22
C LYS A 6 2.32 25.37 -21.14
N LEU A 7 1.76 24.71 -20.13
CA LEU A 7 1.88 23.24 -20.00
C LEU A 7 0.67 22.41 -20.47
N PHE A 8 -0.46 23.02 -20.84
CA PHE A 8 -1.63 22.28 -21.31
C PHE A 8 -2.11 22.78 -22.68
N GLY A 9 -1.33 22.43 -23.71
CA GLY A 9 -1.78 22.49 -25.11
C GLY A 9 -2.64 21.27 -25.41
N SER A 10 -3.93 21.50 -25.66
CA SER A 10 -4.91 20.50 -26.08
C SER A 10 -4.53 19.84 -27.41
N LYS A 11 -4.22 18.54 -27.40
CA LYS A 11 -4.30 17.67 -28.59
C LYS A 11 -5.33 16.57 -28.34
N LYS A 12 -6.33 16.52 -29.23
CA LYS A 12 -7.33 15.45 -29.34
C LYS A 12 -6.63 14.09 -29.44
N GLN A 13 -7.02 13.13 -28.60
CA GLN A 13 -6.71 11.73 -28.80
C GLN A 13 -7.60 11.18 -29.92
N GLU A 14 -6.98 10.79 -31.04
CA GLU A 14 -7.56 9.86 -31.98
C GLU A 14 -7.29 8.43 -31.50
N ASN A 15 -8.34 7.61 -31.43
CA ASN A 15 -8.30 6.20 -31.08
C ASN A 15 -7.49 5.41 -32.12
N LYS A 16 -6.45 4.68 -31.68
CA LYS A 16 -5.88 3.54 -32.40
C LYS A 16 -6.06 2.26 -31.57
N PRO A 17 -6.47 1.13 -32.18
CA PRO A 17 -6.77 -0.10 -31.46
C PRO A 17 -5.50 -0.83 -31.04
N VAL A 18 -5.53 -1.42 -29.84
CA VAL A 18 -4.50 -2.31 -29.31
C VAL A 18 -4.56 -3.63 -30.08
N ASN A 19 -3.46 -4.01 -30.72
CA ASN A 19 -3.33 -5.22 -31.51
C ASN A 19 -3.24 -6.44 -30.57
N GLN A 20 -4.21 -7.35 -30.64
CA GLN A 20 -4.33 -8.51 -29.73
C GLN A 20 -3.38 -9.66 -30.08
N ASP A 21 -2.72 -9.62 -31.23
CA ASP A 21 -1.89 -10.73 -31.72
C ASP A 21 -0.48 -10.80 -31.11
N GLU A 22 0.12 -9.68 -30.69
CA GLU A 22 1.44 -9.68 -30.02
C GLU A 22 1.40 -10.36 -28.63
N THR A 23 0.25 -10.32 -27.97
CA THR A 23 0.03 -10.97 -26.66
C THR A 23 -0.01 -12.49 -26.74
N LYS A 24 -0.39 -13.08 -27.88
CA LYS A 24 -0.43 -14.53 -28.07
C LYS A 24 0.97 -15.11 -28.32
N GLU A 25 1.81 -14.39 -29.07
CA GLU A 25 3.15 -14.83 -29.43
C GLU A 25 4.09 -14.88 -28.20
N LEU A 26 3.93 -13.95 -27.25
CA LEU A 26 4.64 -13.96 -25.96
C LEU A 26 4.20 -15.09 -25.01
N LEU A 27 2.97 -15.59 -25.16
CA LEU A 27 2.39 -16.65 -24.32
C LEU A 27 2.79 -18.05 -24.82
N GLU A 28 2.95 -18.23 -26.14
CA GLU A 28 3.45 -19.48 -26.71
C GLU A 28 4.96 -19.68 -26.48
N GLN A 29 5.76 -18.60 -26.55
CA GLN A 29 7.20 -18.67 -26.23
C GLN A 29 7.51 -19.01 -24.76
N ARG A 30 6.61 -18.70 -23.83
CA ARG A 30 6.73 -19.13 -22.42
C ARG A 30 6.45 -20.62 -22.23
N LYS A 31 5.48 -21.18 -22.96
CA LYS A 31 5.13 -22.60 -22.85
C LYS A 31 6.22 -23.53 -23.42
N GLU A 32 6.93 -23.12 -24.47
CA GLU A 32 8.03 -23.93 -25.01
C GLU A 32 9.27 -23.97 -24.11
N LYS A 33 9.52 -22.93 -23.29
CA LYS A 33 10.64 -22.92 -22.34
C LYS A 33 10.42 -23.82 -21.12
N GLU A 34 9.17 -24.02 -20.67
CA GLU A 34 8.85 -24.89 -19.52
C GLU A 34 8.85 -26.39 -19.87
N LEU A 35 8.84 -26.76 -21.15
CA LEU A 35 8.87 -28.16 -21.60
C LEU A 35 10.28 -28.76 -21.75
N VAL A 36 11.36 -27.97 -21.57
CA VAL A 36 12.74 -28.39 -21.85
C VAL A 36 13.57 -28.71 -20.59
N GLU A 37 13.12 -28.36 -19.38
CA GLU A 37 13.86 -28.63 -18.12
C GLU A 37 13.26 -29.78 -17.26
N GLY A 38 12.63 -30.75 -17.91
CA GLY A 38 12.18 -31.98 -17.23
C GLY A 38 12.94 -33.21 -17.72
N THR A 39 14.06 -33.58 -17.07
CA THR A 39 14.40 -35.01 -16.90
C THR A 39 15.51 -35.27 -15.86
N ASN A 40 15.16 -36.19 -14.95
CA ASN A 40 15.99 -37.09 -14.13
C ASN A 40 16.79 -36.51 -12.95
N ASN A 41 16.33 -36.84 -11.72
CA ASN A 41 17.14 -37.73 -10.88
C ASN A 41 16.30 -38.40 -9.78
N GLU A 42 16.57 -39.69 -9.61
CA GLU A 42 15.91 -40.63 -8.72
C GLU A 42 16.25 -40.38 -7.23
N ASN A 43 15.32 -40.78 -6.38
CA ASN A 43 15.40 -40.73 -4.92
C ASN A 43 16.62 -41.49 -4.37
N SER A 44 17.39 -40.85 -3.48
CA SER A 44 17.99 -41.54 -2.35
C SER A 44 17.93 -40.65 -1.12
N GLU A 45 17.14 -41.06 -0.13
CA GLU A 45 17.09 -40.49 1.20
C GLU A 45 18.47 -40.61 1.87
N LEU A 46 19.05 -39.46 2.23
CA LEU A 46 20.05 -39.38 3.28
C LEU A 46 19.78 -38.09 4.05
N GLU A 47 19.11 -38.22 5.20
CA GLU A 47 18.98 -37.15 6.18
C GLU A 47 20.37 -36.70 6.59
N SER A 48 20.77 -35.52 6.11
CA SER A 48 21.91 -34.79 6.64
C SER A 48 21.35 -33.60 7.42
N THR A 49 21.45 -33.69 8.74
CA THR A 49 21.22 -32.57 9.65
C THR A 49 22.32 -31.54 9.44
N ILE A 50 22.01 -30.49 8.67
CA ILE A 50 22.90 -29.34 8.49
C ILE A 50 22.80 -28.48 9.75
N ASN A 51 23.89 -28.41 10.50
CA ASN A 51 24.00 -27.59 11.70
C ASN A 51 24.29 -26.14 11.28
N LEU A 52 23.29 -25.27 11.40
CA LEU A 52 23.29 -23.90 10.85
C LEU A 52 24.29 -22.95 11.53
N GLU A 53 24.78 -23.29 12.72
CA GLU A 53 25.71 -22.47 13.50
C GLU A 53 27.15 -22.47 12.95
N SER A 54 27.55 -23.45 12.12
CA SER A 54 28.91 -23.51 11.56
C SER A 54 29.06 -22.88 10.17
N LEU A 55 27.98 -22.35 9.58
CA LEU A 55 27.96 -21.74 8.24
C LEU A 55 28.09 -20.21 8.24
N GLY A 56 28.09 -19.57 9.41
CA GLY A 56 28.08 -18.11 9.57
C GLY A 56 29.25 -17.37 8.92
N ASP A 57 30.39 -18.05 8.72
CA ASP A 57 31.59 -17.46 8.11
C ASP A 57 31.83 -17.89 6.65
N LEU A 58 30.98 -18.75 6.07
CA LEU A 58 31.21 -19.37 4.74
C LEU A 58 30.20 -18.98 3.66
N ILE A 59 29.10 -18.31 4.00
CA ILE A 59 28.10 -17.86 3.01
C ILE A 59 28.07 -16.33 2.95
N THR A 60 28.82 -15.75 2.01
CA THR A 60 28.58 -14.36 1.58
C THR A 60 27.31 -14.34 0.73
N ILE A 61 26.17 -14.09 1.36
CA ILE A 61 24.91 -13.86 0.65
C ILE A 61 25.00 -12.47 0.01
N SER A 62 25.24 -12.44 -1.30
CA SER A 62 25.19 -11.20 -2.08
C SER A 62 23.79 -11.02 -2.68
N SER A 63 23.35 -9.78 -2.82
CA SER A 63 22.07 -9.49 -3.49
C SER A 63 22.16 -9.77 -4.98
N GLY A 64 21.12 -10.36 -5.57
CA GLY A 64 20.94 -10.31 -7.02
C GLY A 64 20.76 -8.86 -7.52
N PRO A 65 21.07 -8.59 -8.79
CA PRO A 65 20.96 -7.24 -9.35
C PRO A 65 19.50 -6.78 -9.43
N VAL A 66 19.28 -5.47 -9.30
CA VAL A 66 17.92 -4.89 -9.27
C VAL A 66 17.39 -4.46 -10.64
N GLY A 67 18.23 -4.54 -11.67
CA GLY A 67 17.87 -4.29 -13.05
C GLY A 67 17.35 -5.55 -13.75
N VAL A 68 16.39 -5.38 -14.67
CA VAL A 68 16.00 -6.44 -15.59
C VAL A 68 16.82 -6.34 -16.88
N SER A 69 17.40 -7.47 -17.28
CA SER A 69 18.00 -7.64 -18.62
C SER A 69 16.88 -7.86 -19.63
N THR A 70 17.01 -7.21 -20.79
CA THR A 70 16.07 -7.36 -21.91
C THR A 70 16.54 -8.41 -22.91
N GLY A 71 17.71 -9.01 -22.68
CA GLY A 71 18.36 -9.92 -23.62
C GLY A 71 19.03 -9.20 -24.79
N SER A 72 19.36 -7.92 -24.63
CA SER A 72 20.04 -7.15 -25.67
C SER A 72 21.47 -7.65 -25.89
N THR A 73 21.86 -7.87 -27.14
CA THR A 73 23.24 -8.24 -27.51
C THR A 73 24.16 -7.04 -27.72
N ALA A 74 23.67 -5.82 -27.46
CA ALA A 74 24.46 -4.61 -27.65
C ALA A 74 25.53 -4.46 -26.55
N THR A 75 26.67 -3.89 -26.93
CA THR A 75 27.85 -3.73 -26.05
C THR A 75 28.22 -2.26 -25.80
N ASP A 76 27.30 -1.33 -26.11
CA ASP A 76 27.45 0.11 -25.91
C ASP A 76 26.63 0.61 -24.70
N PHE A 77 26.31 -0.29 -23.75
CA PHE A 77 25.71 0.12 -22.49
C PHE A 77 26.74 0.84 -21.62
N TYR A 78 26.22 1.70 -20.75
CA TYR A 78 26.98 2.40 -19.74
C TYR A 78 26.17 2.51 -18.45
N VAL A 79 26.90 2.70 -17.35
CA VAL A 79 26.35 3.12 -16.05
C VAL A 79 26.81 4.54 -15.79
N TYR A 80 25.91 5.37 -15.29
CA TYR A 80 26.18 6.76 -15.00
C TYR A 80 25.52 7.18 -13.69
N GLU A 81 26.07 8.25 -13.14
CA GLU A 81 25.57 8.91 -11.94
C GLU A 81 25.19 10.33 -12.28
N TRP A 82 24.07 10.78 -11.73
CA TRP A 82 23.78 12.19 -11.62
C TRP A 82 24.21 12.70 -10.24
N PHE A 83 24.93 13.81 -10.24
CA PHE A 83 25.46 14.41 -9.02
C PHE A 83 25.32 15.92 -9.00
N ILE A 84 25.26 16.50 -7.81
CA ILE A 84 25.24 17.95 -7.59
C ILE A 84 26.67 18.47 -7.69
N LYS A 85 26.94 19.43 -8.59
CA LYS A 85 28.32 19.87 -8.88
C LYS A 85 29.03 20.49 -7.68
N GLU A 86 28.29 21.26 -6.88
CA GLU A 86 28.84 21.98 -5.73
C GLU A 86 29.35 21.03 -4.64
N THR A 87 28.60 19.95 -4.36
CA THR A 87 28.88 19.03 -3.25
C THR A 87 29.55 17.74 -3.71
N GLY A 88 29.40 17.38 -4.98
CA GLY A 88 29.79 16.06 -5.51
C GLY A 88 28.81 14.94 -5.11
N GLU A 89 27.73 15.25 -4.41
CA GLU A 89 26.75 14.28 -3.91
C GLU A 89 26.02 13.59 -5.06
N VAL A 90 26.01 12.26 -5.04
CA VAL A 90 25.30 11.43 -6.02
C VAL A 90 23.88 11.18 -5.55
N PHE A 91 22.90 11.59 -6.36
CA PHE A 91 21.49 11.43 -6.01
C PHE A 91 20.76 10.42 -6.90
N TYR A 92 21.37 9.95 -7.98
CA TYR A 92 20.77 8.96 -8.86
C TYR A 92 21.84 8.15 -9.60
N VAL A 93 21.63 6.83 -9.67
CA VAL A 93 22.41 5.92 -10.51
C VAL A 93 21.51 5.37 -11.59
N GLY A 94 21.99 5.30 -12.83
CA GLY A 94 21.22 4.73 -13.93
C GLY A 94 22.08 3.96 -14.92
N LYS A 95 21.46 2.98 -15.58
CA LYS A 95 21.98 2.38 -16.81
C LYS A 95 21.37 2.99 -18.07
N GLY A 96 22.13 2.98 -19.16
CA GLY A 96 21.64 3.48 -20.43
C GLY A 96 22.51 3.23 -21.64
N ARG A 97 22.00 3.69 -22.79
CA ARG A 97 22.67 3.70 -24.10
C ARG A 97 22.43 5.06 -24.77
N GLY A 98 23.31 5.43 -25.71
CA GLY A 98 23.23 6.70 -26.44
C GLY A 98 23.06 7.91 -25.50
N ASN A 99 22.10 8.78 -25.77
CA ASN A 99 21.85 10.01 -24.99
C ASN A 99 20.88 9.85 -23.82
N ARG A 100 20.58 8.62 -23.37
CA ARG A 100 19.62 8.37 -22.28
C ARG A 100 19.94 9.14 -21.00
N TYR A 101 21.21 9.27 -20.63
CA TYR A 101 21.66 10.03 -19.44
C TYR A 101 21.32 11.53 -19.47
N LYS A 102 20.97 12.09 -20.63
CA LYS A 102 20.53 13.48 -20.80
C LYS A 102 19.01 13.62 -20.91
N ALA A 103 18.33 12.53 -21.21
CA ALA A 103 16.89 12.52 -21.43
C ALA A 103 16.14 12.66 -20.11
N PHE A 104 14.90 13.17 -20.19
CA PHE A 104 13.99 13.21 -19.05
C PHE A 104 13.42 11.82 -18.73
N HIS A 105 13.42 11.44 -17.46
CA HIS A 105 13.02 10.11 -16.99
C HIS A 105 11.74 10.20 -16.14
N GLU A 106 10.59 9.93 -16.75
CA GLU A 106 9.27 9.99 -16.07
C GLU A 106 9.19 9.13 -14.81
N LYS A 107 9.87 7.98 -14.79
CA LYS A 107 9.89 7.06 -13.64
C LYS A 107 10.84 7.49 -12.52
N ALA A 108 11.77 8.40 -12.81
CA ALA A 108 12.75 8.94 -11.86
C ALA A 108 12.40 10.42 -11.52
N TYR A 109 11.11 10.68 -11.28
CA TYR A 109 10.59 12.04 -11.09
C TYR A 109 11.26 12.82 -9.94
N GLU A 110 11.66 12.14 -8.85
CA GLU A 110 12.42 12.78 -7.76
C GLU A 110 13.82 13.22 -8.21
N ALA A 111 14.53 12.36 -8.97
CA ALA A 111 15.83 12.70 -9.53
C ALA A 111 15.75 13.91 -10.48
N GLU A 112 14.71 13.96 -11.33
CA GLU A 112 14.50 15.09 -12.25
C GLU A 112 14.19 16.38 -11.50
N LYS A 113 13.39 16.31 -10.43
CA LYS A 113 13.11 17.48 -9.58
C LYS A 113 14.40 18.02 -8.95
N ILE A 114 15.31 17.16 -8.50
CA ILE A 114 16.63 17.57 -8.01
C ILE A 114 17.46 18.22 -9.14
N ARG A 115 17.47 17.65 -10.35
CA ARG A 115 18.16 18.25 -11.51
C ARG A 115 17.66 19.63 -11.90
N GLU A 116 16.38 19.90 -11.70
CA GLU A 116 15.79 21.23 -11.94
C GLU A 116 16.16 22.24 -10.84
N MET A 117 16.34 21.76 -9.60
CA MET A 117 16.60 22.61 -8.43
C MET A 117 18.07 22.94 -8.22
N TYR A 118 18.97 22.04 -8.62
CA TYR A 118 20.41 22.14 -8.36
C TYR A 118 21.22 22.21 -9.66
N ASP A 119 22.40 22.83 -9.60
CA ASP A 119 23.36 22.69 -10.71
C ASP A 119 23.98 21.29 -10.66
N THR A 120 23.60 20.47 -11.64
CA THR A 120 23.91 19.04 -11.68
C THR A 120 24.75 18.70 -12.91
N ASP A 121 25.51 17.62 -12.81
CA ASP A 121 26.23 17.03 -13.94
C ASP A 121 26.10 15.50 -13.95
N VAL A 122 26.67 14.90 -14.98
CA VAL A 122 26.70 13.45 -15.17
C VAL A 122 28.13 12.95 -15.24
N ARG A 123 28.42 11.87 -14.52
CA ARG A 123 29.67 11.11 -14.70
C ARG A 123 29.37 9.66 -15.04
N PHE A 124 30.23 9.06 -15.86
CA PHE A 124 30.11 7.66 -16.23
C PHE A 124 30.96 6.81 -15.29
N VAL A 125 30.36 5.75 -14.78
CA VAL A 125 30.97 4.76 -13.89
C VAL A 125 31.63 3.66 -14.71
N GLY A 126 30.95 3.22 -15.77
CA GLY A 126 31.46 2.26 -16.75
C GLY A 126 30.85 2.51 -18.13
N LYS A 127 31.57 2.12 -19.18
CA LYS A 127 31.18 2.27 -20.59
C LYS A 127 31.57 1.03 -21.38
N ASP A 128 31.01 0.92 -22.58
CA ASP A 128 31.27 -0.19 -23.52
C ASP A 128 30.96 -1.56 -22.88
N LEU A 129 29.85 -1.60 -22.14
CA LEU A 129 29.36 -2.76 -21.40
C LEU A 129 28.29 -3.51 -22.21
N THR A 130 28.17 -4.81 -21.97
CA THR A 130 26.95 -5.57 -22.26
C THR A 130 25.81 -5.13 -21.34
N GLU A 131 24.57 -5.51 -21.66
CA GLU A 131 23.43 -5.18 -20.80
C GLU A 131 23.56 -5.79 -19.40
N ASP A 132 23.99 -7.04 -19.31
CA ASP A 132 24.11 -7.77 -18.04
C ASP A 132 25.22 -7.18 -17.16
N GLU A 133 26.37 -6.84 -17.76
CA GLU A 133 27.44 -6.13 -17.05
C GLU A 133 26.98 -4.76 -16.55
N ALA A 134 26.19 -4.03 -17.33
CA ALA A 134 25.66 -2.73 -16.90
C ALA A 134 24.63 -2.87 -15.76
N VAL A 135 23.80 -3.91 -15.77
CA VAL A 135 22.82 -4.21 -14.70
C VAL A 135 23.54 -4.56 -13.39
N GLU A 136 24.60 -5.35 -13.48
CA GLU A 136 25.42 -5.72 -12.33
C GLU A 136 26.16 -4.48 -11.78
N LEU A 137 26.83 -3.71 -12.65
CA LEU A 137 27.57 -2.51 -12.24
C LEU A 137 26.66 -1.42 -11.65
N GLU A 138 25.46 -1.23 -12.19
CA GLU A 138 24.45 -0.32 -11.62
C GLU A 138 24.11 -0.71 -10.17
N SER A 139 23.94 -2.01 -9.92
CA SER A 139 23.64 -2.55 -8.58
C SER A 139 24.84 -2.42 -7.63
N GLN A 140 26.05 -2.68 -8.11
CA GLN A 140 27.28 -2.52 -7.33
C GLN A 140 27.50 -1.06 -6.93
N GLU A 141 27.28 -0.13 -7.86
CA GLU A 141 27.47 1.30 -7.57
C GLU A 141 26.44 1.83 -6.58
N MET A 142 25.16 1.45 -6.72
CA MET A 142 24.14 1.77 -5.70
C MET A 142 24.54 1.22 -4.33
N THR A 143 25.02 -0.04 -4.28
CA THR A 143 25.48 -0.67 -3.03
C THR A 143 26.64 0.10 -2.41
N ARG A 144 27.64 0.46 -3.21
CA ARG A 144 28.81 1.25 -2.79
C ARG A 144 28.36 2.57 -2.17
N ILE A 145 27.52 3.34 -2.87
CA ILE A 145 27.03 4.64 -2.39
C ILE A 145 26.27 4.48 -1.07
N LEU A 146 25.34 3.52 -0.98
CA LEU A 146 24.53 3.33 0.22
C LEU A 146 25.34 2.82 1.42
N ASN A 147 26.43 2.08 1.18
CA ASN A 147 27.26 1.49 2.22
C ASN A 147 28.43 2.35 2.67
N GLU A 148 28.97 3.19 1.80
CA GLU A 148 30.24 3.92 2.00
C GLU A 148 30.06 5.43 2.11
N THR A 149 28.94 5.99 1.65
CA THR A 149 28.67 7.43 1.66
C THR A 149 27.44 7.76 2.50
N ASN A 150 27.17 9.06 2.66
CA ASN A 150 25.93 9.58 3.23
C ASN A 150 24.99 10.15 2.14
N ASP A 151 25.25 9.89 0.87
CA ASP A 151 24.44 10.45 -0.21
C ASP A 151 23.03 9.83 -0.20
N ARG A 152 22.03 10.58 -0.68
CA ARG A 152 20.62 10.15 -0.71
C ARG A 152 20.19 9.81 -2.14
N LEU A 153 20.20 8.51 -2.46
CA LEU A 153 19.78 8.02 -3.79
C LEU A 153 18.26 8.03 -3.95
N THR A 154 17.75 8.63 -5.02
CA THR A 154 16.33 8.62 -5.38
C THR A 154 15.90 7.40 -6.18
N ASN A 155 16.78 6.39 -6.30
CA ASN A 155 16.46 5.12 -6.94
C ASN A 155 15.39 4.37 -6.12
N ARG A 156 14.20 4.18 -6.69
CA ARG A 156 13.07 3.55 -5.97
C ARG A 156 13.28 2.08 -5.62
N ILE A 157 14.15 1.40 -6.36
CA ILE A 157 14.54 0.01 -6.11
C ILE A 157 16.04 0.02 -5.90
N ILE A 158 16.49 -0.60 -4.81
CA ILE A 158 17.89 -0.71 -4.44
C ILE A 158 18.26 -2.16 -4.12
N PRO A 159 19.54 -2.54 -4.26
CA PRO A 159 19.99 -3.88 -3.94
C PRO A 159 19.65 -4.27 -2.50
N PHE A 160 19.32 -5.55 -2.32
CA PHE A 160 19.12 -6.13 -0.99
C PHE A 160 20.43 -6.06 -0.17
N PHE A 161 20.32 -6.11 1.16
CA PHE A 161 21.46 -6.12 2.09
C PHE A 161 22.35 -4.87 2.07
N THR A 162 21.87 -3.77 1.51
CA THR A 162 22.49 -2.46 1.69
C THR A 162 22.35 -2.02 3.15
N LYS A 163 23.36 -1.30 3.67
CA LYS A 163 23.40 -0.80 5.06
C LYS A 163 22.36 0.29 5.33
N ARG A 164 21.90 0.98 4.27
CA ARG A 164 20.95 2.08 4.33
C ARG A 164 19.91 1.94 3.22
N GLY A 165 18.70 2.41 3.50
CA GLY A 165 17.64 2.53 2.51
C GLY A 165 17.90 3.65 1.48
N ASN A 166 17.00 3.77 0.51
CA ASN A 166 17.04 4.76 -0.57
C ASN A 166 16.41 6.11 -0.18
N GLY A 167 16.35 6.42 1.12
CA GLY A 167 15.86 7.70 1.62
C GLY A 167 14.36 7.99 1.44
N TYR A 168 13.57 7.04 0.91
CA TYR A 168 12.10 7.14 0.91
C TYR A 168 11.47 6.81 2.27
N ASP A 169 12.27 6.28 3.20
CA ASP A 169 11.86 6.03 4.58
C ASP A 169 11.71 7.34 5.36
N ARG A 170 10.95 7.28 6.45
CA ARG A 170 10.72 8.39 7.37
C ARG A 170 12.05 8.92 7.89
N SER A 171 12.25 10.24 7.83
CA SER A 171 13.46 10.87 8.35
C SER A 171 13.63 10.63 9.85
N SER A 172 14.87 10.40 10.26
CA SER A 172 15.29 10.32 11.68
C SER A 172 14.97 11.57 12.51
N ASN A 173 14.82 12.74 11.89
CA ASN A 173 14.42 13.98 12.57
C ASN A 173 12.89 14.07 12.76
N THR A 174 12.12 13.18 12.14
CA THR A 174 10.69 13.10 12.41
C THR A 174 10.44 12.42 13.75
N PRO A 175 9.66 13.03 14.65
CA PRO A 175 9.31 12.39 15.92
C PRO A 175 8.76 10.97 15.76
N SER A 176 9.24 10.07 16.60
CA SER A 176 8.76 8.70 16.70
C SER A 176 7.34 8.64 17.26
N PHE A 177 6.63 7.55 16.96
CA PHE A 177 5.30 7.32 17.48
C PHE A 177 5.32 7.10 18.98
N GLN A 178 4.27 7.60 19.64
CA GLN A 178 4.08 7.48 21.08
C GLN A 178 2.62 7.17 21.35
N PHE A 179 2.37 6.31 22.34
CA PHE A 179 1.04 5.94 22.76
C PHE A 179 0.22 7.17 23.16
N GLU A 180 -1.00 7.25 22.64
CA GLU A 180 -1.95 8.35 22.82
C GLU A 180 -1.35 9.74 22.54
N LYS A 181 -0.43 9.85 21.59
CA LYS A 181 0.06 11.14 21.10
C LYS A 181 -0.15 11.21 19.60
N ALA A 182 -0.70 12.33 19.14
CA ALA A 182 -0.79 12.56 17.72
C ALA A 182 0.62 12.58 17.10
N PRO A 183 0.84 11.85 16.00
CA PRO A 183 2.07 11.95 15.25
C PRO A 183 2.15 13.31 14.56
N THR A 184 3.30 13.59 13.98
CA THR A 184 3.46 14.72 13.06
C THR A 184 3.28 14.25 11.63
N LEU A 185 2.86 15.15 10.74
CA LEU A 185 3.00 14.96 9.31
C LEU A 185 4.50 14.81 9.02
N TYR A 186 4.89 13.65 8.52
CA TYR A 186 6.30 13.30 8.41
C TYR A 186 6.93 13.79 7.13
N VAL A 187 8.27 13.80 7.10
CA VAL A 187 9.05 13.95 5.88
C VAL A 187 9.93 12.72 5.73
N ASN A 188 10.15 12.29 4.49
CA ASN A 188 11.17 11.26 4.23
C ASN A 188 12.58 11.89 4.15
N GLU A 189 13.62 11.06 4.12
CA GLU A 189 14.99 11.56 4.10
C GLU A 189 15.32 12.38 2.84
N ILE A 190 14.80 11.98 1.67
CA ILE A 190 14.96 12.74 0.41
C ILE A 190 14.34 14.14 0.55
N GLU A 191 13.12 14.21 1.08
CA GLU A 191 12.37 15.45 1.26
C GLU A 191 13.03 16.42 2.23
N GLU A 192 13.53 15.89 3.34
CA GLU A 192 14.28 16.69 4.30
C GLU A 192 15.58 17.19 3.68
N HIS A 193 16.35 16.31 3.05
CA HIS A 193 17.70 16.62 2.58
C HIS A 193 17.71 17.56 1.37
N TYR A 194 16.95 17.24 0.31
CA TYR A 194 16.99 18.02 -0.93
C TYR A 194 15.93 19.13 -1.02
N TYR A 195 14.87 19.06 -0.22
CA TYR A 195 13.80 20.07 -0.27
C TYR A 195 13.71 20.89 1.02
N ASN A 196 14.57 20.60 2.01
CA ASN A 196 14.57 21.25 3.32
C ASN A 196 13.17 21.27 3.95
N LEU A 197 12.37 20.22 3.68
CA LEU A 197 11.06 20.05 4.27
C LEU A 197 11.23 19.59 5.71
N LYS A 198 10.35 20.08 6.58
CA LYS A 198 10.34 19.74 8.01
C LYS A 198 9.02 19.06 8.37
N PRO A 199 9.03 18.17 9.38
CA PRO A 199 7.80 17.64 9.94
C PRO A 199 6.86 18.77 10.40
N GLN A 200 5.56 18.55 10.24
CA GLN A 200 4.54 19.54 10.58
C GLN A 200 3.52 18.97 11.56
N LEU A 201 3.03 19.79 12.48
CA LEU A 201 1.94 19.41 13.36
C LEU A 201 0.61 19.41 12.60
N PHE A 202 -0.33 18.60 13.06
CA PHE A 202 -1.74 18.75 12.70
C PHE A 202 -2.30 20.08 13.24
N ASP A 203 -3.40 20.54 12.66
CA ASP A 203 -4.07 21.75 13.13
C ASP A 203 -4.65 21.53 14.54
N GLU A 204 -4.70 22.58 15.35
CA GLU A 204 -5.38 22.53 16.65
C GLU A 204 -6.89 22.31 16.46
N VAL A 205 -7.46 21.43 17.28
CA VAL A 205 -8.87 21.03 17.14
C VAL A 205 -9.78 22.18 17.53
N ASN A 206 -10.66 22.55 16.59
CA ASN A 206 -11.74 23.50 16.83
C ASN A 206 -13.12 22.82 16.65
N LEU A 207 -13.96 22.93 17.68
CA LEU A 207 -15.30 22.32 17.72
C LEU A 207 -16.19 22.72 16.54
N GLU A 208 -16.12 23.98 16.08
CA GLU A 208 -16.94 24.48 14.96
C GLU A 208 -16.63 23.76 13.64
N ASN A 209 -15.38 23.30 13.47
CA ASN A 209 -14.94 22.55 12.31
C ASN A 209 -15.35 21.07 12.36
N LEU A 210 -15.85 20.58 13.50
CA LEU A 210 -16.28 19.19 13.67
C LEU A 210 -17.75 18.95 13.28
N LYS A 211 -18.43 19.92 12.64
CA LYS A 211 -19.84 19.77 12.21
C LYS A 211 -20.05 18.67 11.17
N ALA A 212 -19.15 18.53 10.20
CA ALA A 212 -19.24 17.53 9.14
C ALA A 212 -17.85 16.98 8.74
N PRO A 213 -17.18 16.26 9.65
CA PRO A 213 -15.84 15.76 9.44
C PRO A 213 -15.84 14.49 8.57
N VAL A 214 -14.68 14.19 7.98
CA VAL A 214 -14.41 12.94 7.28
C VAL A 214 -13.21 12.26 7.95
N PHE A 215 -13.35 10.98 8.27
CA PHE A 215 -12.21 10.16 8.70
C PHE A 215 -11.43 9.69 7.48
N LEU A 216 -10.11 9.88 7.51
CA LEU A 216 -9.19 9.40 6.48
C LEU A 216 -8.43 8.19 7.04
N ASN A 217 -8.70 7.03 6.43
CA ASN A 217 -8.18 5.73 6.80
C ASN A 217 -6.91 5.37 6.01
N TRP A 218 -6.07 6.37 5.73
CA TRP A 218 -4.79 6.20 5.05
C TRP A 218 -3.74 5.71 6.04
N SER A 219 -2.77 4.95 5.52
CA SER A 219 -1.58 4.52 6.26
C SER A 219 -1.89 3.90 7.64
N ILE A 220 -2.85 2.97 7.66
CA ILE A 220 -3.14 2.16 8.85
C ILE A 220 -2.26 0.91 8.78
N ASP A 221 -1.00 1.09 9.14
CA ASP A 221 0.02 0.05 9.18
C ASP A 221 0.29 -0.39 10.63
N GLU A 222 1.36 -1.15 10.85
CA GLU A 222 1.75 -1.61 12.18
C GLU A 222 2.06 -0.46 13.16
N GLN A 223 2.48 0.71 12.64
CA GLN A 223 2.90 1.86 13.46
C GLN A 223 1.70 2.51 14.17
N VAL A 224 0.50 2.35 13.61
CA VAL A 224 -0.77 2.70 14.27
C VAL A 224 -0.94 1.94 15.59
N ASN A 225 -0.42 0.72 15.73
CA ASN A 225 -0.50 -0.02 16.99
C ASN A 225 0.21 0.71 18.13
N THR A 226 1.33 1.38 17.85
CA THR A 226 2.05 2.18 18.85
C THR A 226 1.20 3.37 19.32
N ILE A 227 0.50 4.05 18.40
CA ILE A 227 -0.33 5.23 18.72
C ILE A 227 -1.51 4.84 19.61
N TYR A 228 -2.19 3.73 19.29
CA TYR A 228 -3.46 3.34 19.93
C TYR A 228 -3.38 2.13 20.86
N GLY A 229 -2.17 1.61 21.13
CA GLY A 229 -1.98 0.42 21.99
C GLY A 229 -2.66 -0.83 21.41
N GLY A 230 -2.68 -0.96 20.09
CA GLY A 230 -3.36 -2.06 19.38
C GLY A 230 -4.89 -2.01 19.41
N ASN A 231 -5.51 -0.89 19.84
CA ASN A 231 -6.96 -0.77 19.96
C ASN A 231 -7.50 0.51 19.31
N VAL A 232 -7.18 0.71 18.03
CA VAL A 232 -7.65 1.88 17.25
C VAL A 232 -9.18 1.95 17.18
N GLU A 233 -9.88 0.81 17.24
CA GLU A 233 -11.33 0.73 17.19
C GLU A 233 -11.99 1.44 18.37
N LYS A 234 -11.43 1.30 19.57
CA LYS A 234 -11.92 2.02 20.76
C LYS A 234 -11.93 3.53 20.51
N TYR A 235 -10.80 4.09 20.10
CA TYR A 235 -10.67 5.54 19.87
C TYR A 235 -11.59 6.02 18.75
N LEU A 236 -11.67 5.27 17.65
CA LEU A 236 -12.53 5.61 16.52
C LEU A 236 -14.01 5.55 16.92
N GLY A 237 -14.43 4.51 17.64
CA GLY A 237 -15.80 4.31 18.10
C GLY A 237 -16.23 5.38 19.10
N GLU A 238 -15.41 5.63 20.13
CA GLU A 238 -15.65 6.69 21.11
C GLU A 238 -15.75 8.06 20.43
N THR A 239 -14.83 8.38 19.52
CA THR A 239 -14.83 9.66 18.78
C THR A 239 -16.07 9.81 17.91
N LYS A 240 -16.47 8.78 17.15
CA LYS A 240 -17.70 8.80 16.34
C LYS A 240 -18.94 9.04 17.21
N ASN A 241 -19.03 8.40 18.37
CA ASN A 241 -20.15 8.57 19.30
C ASN A 241 -20.21 9.99 19.89
N LEU A 242 -19.06 10.52 20.31
CA LEU A 242 -18.95 11.89 20.82
C LEU A 242 -19.33 12.93 19.74
N LEU A 243 -18.85 12.75 18.51
CA LEU A 243 -19.23 13.57 17.36
C LEU A 243 -20.75 13.55 17.12
N LEU A 244 -21.37 12.36 17.09
CA LEU A 244 -22.81 12.22 16.91
C LEU A 244 -23.61 12.90 18.03
N LYS A 245 -23.19 12.75 19.29
CA LYS A 245 -23.81 13.43 20.45
C LYS A 245 -23.71 14.94 20.33
N ASN A 246 -22.63 15.46 19.76
CA ASN A 246 -22.45 16.87 19.44
C ASN A 246 -23.23 17.34 18.19
N GLY A 247 -24.09 16.50 17.62
CA GLY A 247 -24.86 16.83 16.41
C GLY A 247 -24.05 16.82 15.12
N SER A 248 -22.85 16.24 15.13
CA SER A 248 -21.99 16.19 13.95
C SER A 248 -22.48 15.15 12.94
N LYS A 249 -22.31 15.45 11.65
CA LYS A 249 -22.62 14.54 10.55
C LYS A 249 -21.34 14.04 9.88
N VAL A 250 -20.87 12.86 10.29
CA VAL A 250 -19.69 12.23 9.67
C VAL A 250 -19.97 11.93 8.20
N LEU A 251 -19.13 12.46 7.31
CA LEU A 251 -19.26 12.32 5.86
C LEU A 251 -18.39 11.17 5.33
N LYS A 252 -18.78 10.62 4.18
CA LYS A 252 -18.04 9.54 3.50
C LYS A 252 -17.04 10.02 2.46
N SER A 253 -17.24 11.21 1.89
CA SER A 253 -16.42 11.72 0.80
C SER A 253 -15.60 12.90 1.30
N GLN A 254 -14.28 12.78 1.20
CA GLN A 254 -13.34 13.84 1.61
C GLN A 254 -13.55 15.14 0.84
N TYR A 255 -14.03 15.06 -0.42
CA TYR A 255 -14.24 16.21 -1.31
C TYR A 255 -15.70 16.66 -1.43
N ALA A 256 -16.58 16.25 -0.51
CA ALA A 256 -17.92 16.84 -0.44
C ALA A 256 -17.82 18.34 -0.11
N LYS A 257 -18.64 19.19 -0.76
CA LYS A 257 -18.64 20.64 -0.50
C LYS A 257 -18.93 21.00 0.96
N SER A 258 -19.66 20.12 1.66
CA SER A 258 -20.01 20.27 3.07
C SER A 258 -18.92 19.80 4.05
N THR A 259 -17.81 19.21 3.58
CA THR A 259 -16.76 18.70 4.47
C THR A 259 -16.12 19.83 5.26
N THR A 260 -16.18 19.78 6.60
CA THR A 260 -15.64 20.87 7.45
C THR A 260 -14.25 20.58 8.01
N ALA A 261 -13.90 19.31 8.18
CA ALA A 261 -12.57 18.89 8.65
C ALA A 261 -12.22 17.49 8.11
N TRP A 262 -10.93 17.19 8.10
CA TRP A 262 -10.40 15.84 7.88
C TRP A 262 -9.75 15.34 9.16
N ILE A 263 -10.02 14.09 9.53
CA ILE A 263 -9.49 13.44 10.73
C ILE A 263 -8.67 12.24 10.27
N TYR A 264 -7.35 12.32 10.41
CA TYR A 264 -6.43 11.24 10.07
C TYR A 264 -6.41 10.20 11.19
N ILE A 265 -6.44 8.92 10.81
CA ILE A 265 -6.32 7.80 11.75
C ILE A 265 -4.85 7.38 11.90
N GLY A 266 -4.13 7.26 10.79
CA GLY A 266 -2.70 6.97 10.77
C GLY A 266 -1.86 8.23 10.60
N ASP A 267 -0.64 8.04 10.12
CA ASP A 267 0.26 9.13 9.76
C ASP A 267 0.15 9.51 8.26
N GLU A 268 0.80 10.60 7.88
CA GLU A 268 0.87 11.02 6.47
C GLU A 268 2.11 11.90 6.23
N SER A 269 2.64 11.86 5.02
CA SER A 269 3.74 12.73 4.60
C SER A 269 3.28 14.16 4.33
N VAL A 270 4.15 15.13 4.59
CA VAL A 270 3.93 16.56 4.29
C VAL A 270 3.63 16.76 2.80
N THR A 271 4.35 16.06 1.92
CA THR A 271 4.14 16.15 0.46
C THR A 271 2.74 15.69 0.08
N LYS A 272 2.29 14.55 0.59
CA LYS A 272 0.95 14.03 0.31
C LYS A 272 -0.13 14.91 0.91
N TYR A 273 0.05 15.38 2.14
CA TYR A 273 -0.83 16.37 2.77
C TYR A 273 -0.99 17.61 1.88
N ASN A 274 0.11 18.19 1.41
CA ASN A 274 0.09 19.38 0.56
C ASN A 274 -0.63 19.13 -0.79
N LEU A 275 -0.40 17.97 -1.40
CA LEU A 275 -1.11 17.56 -2.62
C LEU A 275 -2.62 17.48 -2.37
N VAL A 276 -3.03 16.85 -1.28
CA VAL A 276 -4.45 16.66 -0.93
C VAL A 276 -5.12 18.01 -0.62
N GLN A 277 -4.43 18.92 0.08
CA GLN A 277 -4.91 20.29 0.31
C GLN A 277 -5.08 21.09 -0.98
N LYS A 278 -4.15 20.95 -1.93
CA LYS A 278 -4.27 21.57 -3.26
C LYS A 278 -5.50 21.04 -4.00
N LEU A 279 -5.71 19.72 -3.97
CA LEU A 279 -6.92 19.11 -4.56
C LEU A 279 -8.21 19.58 -3.89
N ALA A 280 -8.21 19.83 -2.58
CA ALA A 280 -9.35 20.45 -1.91
C ALA A 280 -9.59 21.89 -2.34
N LEU A 281 -8.53 22.68 -2.53
CA LEU A 281 -8.66 24.03 -3.07
C LEU A 281 -9.31 24.00 -4.46
N ASP A 282 -8.89 23.06 -5.32
CA ASP A 282 -9.42 22.94 -6.69
C ASP A 282 -10.88 22.41 -6.72
N ARG A 283 -11.22 21.44 -5.86
CA ARG A 283 -12.53 20.74 -5.89
C ARG A 283 -13.59 21.36 -4.99
N ILE A 284 -13.17 21.91 -3.85
CA ILE A 284 -14.05 22.46 -2.80
C ILE A 284 -13.96 23.99 -2.78
N GLY A 285 -12.85 24.58 -3.23
CA GLY A 285 -12.63 26.03 -3.22
C GLY A 285 -11.96 26.56 -1.95
N ARG A 286 -11.47 25.69 -1.06
CA ARG A 286 -10.77 26.07 0.18
C ARG A 286 -9.89 24.94 0.73
N LYS A 287 -8.96 25.31 1.59
CA LYS A 287 -8.24 24.35 2.45
C LYS A 287 -9.18 23.78 3.51
N ILE A 288 -8.89 22.57 3.96
CA ILE A 288 -9.67 21.86 4.97
C ILE A 288 -8.84 21.71 6.25
N PRO A 289 -9.33 22.18 7.41
CA PRO A 289 -8.71 21.90 8.70
C PRO A 289 -8.46 20.41 8.88
N THR A 290 -7.24 20.06 9.28
CA THR A 290 -6.75 18.69 9.30
C THR A 290 -6.27 18.32 10.69
N TYR A 291 -6.92 17.33 11.29
CA TYR A 291 -6.68 16.89 12.65
C TYR A 291 -6.23 15.43 12.68
N HIS A 292 -5.59 15.03 13.78
CA HIS A 292 -5.38 13.62 14.09
C HIS A 292 -6.46 13.09 15.03
N LEU A 293 -6.83 11.80 14.90
CA LEU A 293 -7.88 11.16 15.69
C LEU A 293 -7.65 11.29 17.20
N ILE A 294 -6.41 11.11 17.68
CA ILE A 294 -6.08 11.27 19.11
C ILE A 294 -6.43 12.66 19.63
N ASP A 295 -6.09 13.72 18.89
CA ASP A 295 -6.34 15.10 19.35
C ASP A 295 -7.84 15.39 19.37
N VAL A 296 -8.58 14.92 18.36
CA VAL A 296 -10.04 15.06 18.31
C VAL A 296 -10.69 14.27 19.45
N TRP A 297 -10.24 13.04 19.70
CA TRP A 297 -10.73 12.19 20.78
C TRP A 297 -10.56 12.87 22.14
N LYS A 298 -9.34 13.32 22.47
CA LYS A 298 -9.05 14.05 23.72
C LYS A 298 -9.89 15.30 23.84
N PHE A 299 -9.90 16.13 22.79
CA PHE A 299 -10.66 17.37 22.76
C PHE A 299 -12.16 17.14 23.02
N LEU A 300 -12.76 16.13 22.38
CA LEU A 300 -14.18 15.81 22.59
C LEU A 300 -14.45 15.25 23.99
N LYS A 301 -13.55 14.40 24.53
CA LYS A 301 -13.67 13.90 25.91
C LYS A 301 -13.67 15.05 26.91
N ASP A 302 -12.75 16.00 26.75
CA ASP A 302 -12.59 17.13 27.66
C ASP A 302 -13.78 18.11 27.59
N ASN A 303 -14.37 18.31 26.40
CA ASN A 303 -15.45 19.27 26.18
C ASN A 303 -16.87 18.70 26.36
N ILE A 304 -17.08 17.39 26.14
CA ILE A 304 -18.42 16.76 26.13
C ILE A 304 -18.59 15.75 27.29
N GLY A 305 -17.50 15.25 27.84
CA GLY A 305 -17.46 14.25 28.91
C GLY A 305 -17.20 12.82 28.43
N GLU A 306 -16.94 11.92 29.38
CA GLU A 306 -16.66 10.51 29.10
C GLU A 306 -17.92 9.72 28.73
N PHE A 307 -17.76 8.73 27.84
CA PHE A 307 -18.79 7.73 27.59
C PHE A 307 -18.57 6.52 28.50
N PRO A 308 -19.63 5.89 29.04
CA PRO A 308 -19.51 4.51 29.48
C PRO A 308 -19.06 3.65 28.29
N PRO A 309 -18.23 2.62 28.51
CA PRO A 309 -17.83 1.72 27.45
C PRO A 309 -19.06 1.22 26.71
N VAL A 310 -19.05 1.32 25.38
CA VAL A 310 -20.14 0.76 24.56
C VAL A 310 -20.22 -0.72 24.92
N PRO A 311 -21.37 -1.22 25.41
CA PRO A 311 -21.52 -2.65 25.59
C PRO A 311 -21.31 -3.28 24.22
N THR A 312 -20.28 -4.13 24.09
CA THR A 312 -20.06 -4.93 22.90
C THR A 312 -21.38 -5.62 22.59
N THR A 313 -21.97 -5.30 21.45
CA THR A 313 -23.28 -5.83 21.04
C THR A 313 -23.31 -7.35 20.87
N ASP A 314 -22.18 -8.01 21.09
CA ASP A 314 -21.94 -9.44 20.98
C ASP A 314 -22.73 -10.28 21.99
N ALA A 315 -23.04 -9.76 23.18
CA ALA A 315 -23.52 -10.62 24.26
C ALA A 315 -24.99 -11.10 24.17
N LEU A 316 -25.80 -10.65 23.19
CA LEU A 316 -27.24 -10.91 23.17
C LEU A 316 -27.85 -11.26 21.80
N ILE A 317 -27.06 -11.35 20.73
CA ILE A 317 -27.59 -11.70 19.39
C ILE A 317 -27.14 -13.13 19.06
N ASN A 318 -28.10 -14.06 18.94
CA ASN A 318 -27.80 -15.41 18.47
C ASN A 318 -27.49 -15.40 16.96
N ILE A 319 -26.27 -15.80 16.58
CA ILE A 319 -25.79 -15.85 15.20
C ILE A 319 -25.81 -17.31 14.74
N ASN A 320 -26.68 -17.66 13.80
CA ASN A 320 -26.87 -19.04 13.33
C ASN A 320 -26.70 -19.12 11.80
N PRO A 321 -25.47 -19.02 11.28
CA PRO A 321 -25.23 -19.04 9.85
C PRO A 321 -25.54 -20.43 9.30
N THR A 322 -26.26 -20.49 8.17
CA THR A 322 -26.52 -21.74 7.45
C THR A 322 -25.85 -21.66 6.08
N HIS A 323 -24.86 -22.51 5.83
CA HIS A 323 -24.08 -22.51 4.60
C HIS A 323 -23.47 -23.89 4.30
N ASN A 324 -23.01 -24.05 3.05
CA ASN A 324 -22.36 -25.27 2.56
C ASN A 324 -20.84 -25.12 2.42
N ARG A 325 -20.26 -24.03 2.96
CA ARG A 325 -18.80 -23.82 2.95
C ARG A 325 -18.08 -24.89 3.77
N VAL A 326 -16.94 -25.35 3.27
CA VAL A 326 -16.03 -26.22 4.01
C VAL A 326 -15.43 -25.51 5.23
N PRO A 327 -15.10 -26.23 6.33
CA PRO A 327 -14.28 -25.69 7.42
C PRO A 327 -12.95 -25.11 6.93
N LEU A 328 -12.33 -24.22 7.72
CA LEU A 328 -11.05 -23.59 7.34
C LEU A 328 -9.94 -24.63 7.10
N GLU A 329 -9.89 -25.67 7.94
CA GLU A 329 -8.92 -26.76 7.88
C GLU A 329 -9.01 -27.58 6.58
N GLU A 330 -10.16 -27.55 5.91
CA GLU A 330 -10.44 -28.29 4.67
C GLU A 330 -10.27 -27.43 3.41
N ILE A 331 -9.85 -26.17 3.56
CA ILE A 331 -9.53 -25.31 2.41
C ILE A 331 -8.30 -25.86 1.68
N LYS A 332 -8.44 -26.06 0.36
CA LYS A 332 -7.34 -26.42 -0.52
C LYS A 332 -6.35 -25.26 -0.60
N ASN A 333 -5.06 -25.58 -0.69
CA ASN A 333 -3.97 -24.60 -0.81
C ASN A 333 -3.92 -23.55 0.33
N LEU A 334 -4.44 -23.87 1.53
CA LEU A 334 -4.53 -22.93 2.65
C LEU A 334 -3.18 -22.24 2.98
N ASN A 335 -2.08 -22.97 2.86
CA ASN A 335 -0.72 -22.47 3.16
C ASN A 335 0.09 -22.13 1.88
N ASP A 336 -0.55 -22.09 0.71
CA ASP A 336 0.10 -21.81 -0.57
C ASP A 336 -0.69 -20.72 -1.31
N TRP A 337 -0.39 -19.46 -0.97
CA TRP A 337 -1.06 -18.31 -1.55
C TRP A 337 -0.96 -18.26 -3.07
N SER A 338 0.17 -18.66 -3.66
CA SER A 338 0.33 -18.63 -5.12
C SER A 338 -0.66 -19.55 -5.80
N LYS A 339 -0.76 -20.81 -5.35
CA LYS A 339 -1.75 -21.75 -5.87
C LYS A 339 -3.17 -21.34 -5.54
N GLY A 340 -3.40 -20.85 -4.32
CA GLY A 340 -4.70 -20.34 -3.89
C GLY A 340 -5.20 -19.19 -4.76
N TYR A 341 -4.29 -18.29 -5.15
CA TYR A 341 -4.54 -17.24 -6.11
C TYR A 341 -4.86 -17.79 -7.49
N ASP A 342 -3.97 -18.60 -8.07
CA ASP A 342 -4.12 -19.10 -9.44
C ASP A 342 -5.39 -19.93 -9.65
N GLU A 343 -5.73 -20.79 -8.69
CA GLU A 343 -6.89 -21.67 -8.80
C GLU A 343 -8.19 -21.00 -8.34
N GLY A 344 -8.14 -20.13 -7.33
CA GLY A 344 -9.35 -19.55 -6.73
C GLY A 344 -9.78 -18.20 -7.31
N MET A 345 -8.85 -17.38 -7.79
CA MET A 345 -9.15 -16.04 -8.35
C MET A 345 -10.12 -16.08 -9.55
N PRO A 346 -10.03 -17.04 -10.51
CA PRO A 346 -10.99 -17.13 -11.61
C PRO A 346 -12.45 -17.30 -11.15
N TYR A 347 -12.68 -18.12 -10.12
CA TYR A 347 -14.02 -18.29 -9.55
C TYR A 347 -14.53 -17.01 -8.89
N TRP A 348 -13.66 -16.28 -8.19
CA TRP A 348 -14.03 -14.97 -7.64
C TRP A 348 -14.40 -13.98 -8.74
N GLU A 349 -13.64 -13.91 -9.84
CA GLU A 349 -13.96 -13.01 -10.95
C GLU A 349 -15.32 -13.31 -11.56
N GLU A 350 -15.62 -14.58 -11.81
CA GLU A 350 -16.92 -15.03 -12.32
C GLU A 350 -18.04 -14.73 -11.31
N GLY A 351 -17.84 -15.06 -10.04
CA GLY A 351 -18.81 -14.77 -8.97
C GLY A 351 -19.08 -13.28 -8.85
N ASN A 352 -18.06 -12.43 -9.02
CA ASN A 352 -18.21 -10.99 -8.95
C ASN A 352 -18.95 -10.43 -10.19
N LYS A 353 -18.82 -11.06 -11.37
CA LYS A 353 -19.65 -10.76 -12.54
C LYS A 353 -21.12 -11.12 -12.27
N GLU A 354 -21.40 -12.31 -11.73
CA GLU A 354 -22.75 -12.75 -11.38
C GLU A 354 -23.40 -11.88 -10.30
N ARG A 355 -22.65 -11.50 -9.26
CA ARG A 355 -23.11 -10.58 -8.21
C ARG A 355 -23.54 -9.23 -8.79
N LYS A 356 -22.77 -8.70 -9.75
CA LYS A 356 -23.08 -7.44 -10.44
C LYS A 356 -24.31 -7.55 -11.34
N LYS A 357 -24.54 -8.72 -11.96
CA LYS A 357 -25.78 -9.02 -12.71
C LYS A 357 -27.00 -9.20 -11.79
N GLY A 358 -26.77 -9.47 -10.51
CA GLY A 358 -27.81 -9.66 -9.49
C GLY A 358 -28.13 -11.11 -9.20
N ASN A 359 -27.37 -12.06 -9.74
CA ASN A 359 -27.50 -13.50 -9.50
C ASN A 359 -26.73 -13.86 -8.22
N LEU A 360 -27.30 -13.55 -7.05
CA LEU A 360 -26.57 -13.52 -5.78
C LEU A 360 -26.23 -14.90 -5.25
N GLU A 361 -27.14 -15.86 -5.36
CA GLU A 361 -26.96 -17.24 -4.93
C GLU A 361 -25.83 -17.89 -5.73
N ARG A 362 -25.87 -17.74 -7.07
CA ARG A 362 -24.80 -18.22 -7.94
C ARG A 362 -23.46 -17.55 -7.66
N ALA A 363 -23.48 -16.25 -7.34
CA ALA A 363 -22.27 -15.55 -6.95
C ALA A 363 -21.67 -16.13 -5.65
N ILE A 364 -22.51 -16.45 -4.66
CA ILE A 364 -22.08 -17.05 -3.40
C ILE A 364 -21.48 -18.44 -3.65
N GLU A 365 -22.09 -19.29 -4.47
CA GLU A 365 -21.50 -20.60 -4.84
C GLU A 365 -20.11 -20.45 -5.46
N LEU A 366 -19.93 -19.48 -6.36
CA LEU A 366 -18.64 -19.19 -6.99
C LEU A 366 -17.63 -18.63 -5.98
N PHE A 367 -18.08 -17.83 -5.02
CA PHE A 367 -17.22 -17.38 -3.93
C PHE A 367 -16.84 -18.52 -2.98
N ASP A 368 -17.73 -19.49 -2.74
CA ASP A 368 -17.46 -20.69 -1.95
C ASP A 368 -16.38 -21.54 -2.64
N LEU A 369 -16.45 -21.67 -3.97
CA LEU A 369 -15.40 -22.31 -4.78
C LEU A 369 -14.07 -21.55 -4.74
N ALA A 370 -14.10 -20.23 -4.85
CA ALA A 370 -12.88 -19.41 -4.73
C ALA A 370 -12.21 -19.62 -3.37
N ARG A 371 -13.00 -19.54 -2.29
CA ARG A 371 -12.55 -19.79 -0.91
C ARG A 371 -12.02 -21.20 -0.74
N TYR A 372 -12.73 -22.21 -1.25
CA TYR A 372 -12.33 -23.62 -1.17
C TYR A 372 -10.97 -23.86 -1.83
N ASN A 373 -10.66 -23.19 -2.94
CA ASN A 373 -9.38 -23.32 -3.63
C ASN A 373 -8.24 -22.52 -2.97
N GLY A 374 -8.48 -21.83 -1.86
CA GLY A 374 -7.44 -21.11 -1.11
C GLY A 374 -7.38 -19.61 -1.37
N TYR A 375 -8.28 -19.03 -2.18
CA TYR A 375 -8.27 -17.59 -2.42
C TYR A 375 -8.76 -16.84 -1.19
N GLU A 376 -7.88 -16.05 -0.57
CA GLU A 376 -8.15 -15.32 0.68
C GLU A 376 -8.02 -13.79 0.59
N ALA A 377 -8.07 -13.24 -0.64
CA ALA A 377 -7.94 -11.80 -0.83
C ALA A 377 -9.06 -11.00 -0.13
N PRO A 378 -8.79 -9.78 0.37
CA PRO A 378 -9.83 -8.86 0.86
C PRO A 378 -10.99 -8.64 -0.12
N ALA A 379 -10.72 -8.73 -1.42
CA ALA A 379 -11.72 -8.57 -2.47
C ALA A 379 -12.78 -9.69 -2.49
N LEU A 380 -12.43 -10.91 -2.08
CA LEU A 380 -13.38 -12.02 -1.94
C LEU A 380 -14.36 -11.73 -0.82
N TYR A 381 -13.85 -11.46 0.38
CA TYR A 381 -14.64 -11.16 1.57
C TYR A 381 -15.56 -9.96 1.37
N LYS A 382 -15.07 -8.88 0.74
CA LYS A 382 -15.93 -7.73 0.36
C LYS A 382 -17.10 -8.17 -0.54
N SER A 383 -16.85 -9.02 -1.53
CA SER A 383 -17.89 -9.49 -2.44
C SER A 383 -18.94 -10.37 -1.74
N TYR A 384 -18.52 -11.29 -0.85
CA TYR A 384 -19.42 -12.07 -0.01
C TYR A 384 -20.34 -11.17 0.83
N VAL A 385 -19.75 -10.27 1.59
CA VAL A 385 -20.46 -9.34 2.48
C VAL A 385 -21.48 -8.49 1.72
N MET A 386 -21.15 -8.08 0.49
CA MET A 386 -22.08 -7.37 -0.38
C MET A 386 -23.25 -8.26 -0.85
N ALA A 387 -22.99 -9.53 -1.18
CA ALA A 387 -24.01 -10.48 -1.62
C ALA A 387 -24.98 -10.82 -0.47
N PHE A 388 -24.47 -11.25 0.68
CA PHE A 388 -25.29 -11.56 1.85
C PHE A 388 -26.10 -10.36 2.33
N ARG A 389 -25.50 -9.15 2.38
CA ARG A 389 -26.25 -7.93 2.72
C ARG A 389 -27.46 -7.74 1.81
N LYS A 390 -27.29 -7.96 0.50
CA LYS A 390 -28.36 -7.74 -0.49
C LYS A 390 -29.47 -8.79 -0.36
N LEU A 391 -29.14 -10.01 0.08
CA LEU A 391 -30.10 -11.05 0.46
C LEU A 391 -30.72 -10.82 1.85
N LYS A 392 -30.21 -9.86 2.64
CA LYS A 392 -30.54 -9.64 4.06
C LYS A 392 -30.22 -10.86 4.95
N ASP A 393 -29.31 -11.70 4.50
CA ASP A 393 -28.79 -12.83 5.28
C ASP A 393 -27.67 -12.32 6.20
N TYR A 394 -28.06 -11.71 7.31
CA TYR A 394 -27.11 -11.09 8.22
C TYR A 394 -26.29 -12.10 9.02
N ASP A 395 -26.79 -13.32 9.21
CA ASP A 395 -26.04 -14.37 9.91
C ASP A 395 -24.82 -14.80 9.10
N ASN A 396 -25.02 -15.10 7.82
CA ASN A 396 -23.89 -15.41 6.94
C ASN A 396 -23.01 -14.19 6.65
N GLU A 397 -23.58 -12.97 6.61
CA GLU A 397 -22.77 -11.75 6.53
C GLU A 397 -21.85 -11.61 7.75
N ILE A 398 -22.33 -11.86 8.97
CA ILE A 398 -21.49 -11.76 10.18
C ILE A 398 -20.44 -12.87 10.19
N ALA A 399 -20.83 -14.12 9.92
CA ALA A 399 -19.93 -15.27 9.94
C ALA A 399 -18.75 -15.11 8.97
N ILE A 400 -18.99 -14.63 7.75
CA ILE A 400 -17.92 -14.43 6.76
C ILE A 400 -17.01 -13.24 7.12
N ILE A 401 -17.52 -12.27 7.86
CA ILE A 401 -16.71 -11.16 8.39
C ILE A 401 -15.80 -11.66 9.51
N ASP A 402 -16.33 -12.49 10.42
CA ASP A 402 -15.57 -13.05 11.53
C ASP A 402 -14.41 -13.92 11.01
N GLU A 403 -14.68 -14.76 10.01
CA GLU A 403 -13.63 -15.52 9.33
C GLU A 403 -12.57 -14.61 8.69
N ALA A 404 -12.99 -13.53 8.00
CA ALA A 404 -12.05 -12.61 7.36
C ALA A 404 -11.12 -11.94 8.38
N ILE A 405 -11.66 -11.58 9.55
CA ILE A 405 -10.88 -10.98 10.64
C ILE A 405 -9.89 -12.00 11.21
N GLU A 406 -10.34 -13.22 11.49
CA GLU A 406 -9.50 -14.29 12.02
C GLU A 406 -8.33 -14.61 11.09
N ARG A 407 -8.60 -14.84 9.80
CA ARG A 407 -7.55 -15.16 8.83
C ARG A 407 -6.58 -14.01 8.62
N SER A 408 -7.05 -12.76 8.66
CA SER A 408 -6.17 -11.59 8.51
C SER A 408 -5.26 -11.36 9.72
N GLN A 409 -5.59 -11.93 10.88
CA GLN A 409 -4.75 -11.87 12.08
C GLN A 409 -3.66 -12.95 12.09
N THR A 410 -3.84 -14.03 11.33
CA THR A 410 -2.92 -15.18 11.32
C THR A 410 -1.94 -15.17 10.15
N THR A 411 -2.14 -14.35 9.11
CA THR A 411 -1.22 -14.28 7.96
C THR A 411 0.07 -13.51 8.32
N GLU A 412 1.23 -14.17 8.22
CA GLU A 412 2.54 -13.51 8.24
C GLU A 412 2.72 -12.69 6.95
N GLY A 413 2.30 -11.43 6.96
CA GLY A 413 2.31 -10.62 5.74
C GLY A 413 1.60 -9.28 5.83
N GLY A 414 1.63 -8.63 6.99
CA GLY A 414 1.10 -7.28 7.20
C GLY A 414 -0.43 -7.19 7.11
N VAL A 415 -1.07 -6.88 8.24
CA VAL A 415 -2.52 -6.64 8.30
C VAL A 415 -2.86 -5.41 7.45
N ASN A 416 -3.75 -5.53 6.46
CA ASN A 416 -4.36 -4.37 5.83
C ASN A 416 -5.33 -3.71 6.83
N GLY A 417 -4.80 -2.86 7.72
CA GLY A 417 -5.55 -2.24 8.82
C GLY A 417 -6.79 -1.48 8.33
N THR A 418 -6.70 -0.86 7.14
CA THR A 418 -7.84 -0.22 6.49
C THR A 418 -8.98 -1.19 6.19
N PHE A 419 -8.67 -2.37 5.62
CA PHE A 419 -9.67 -3.40 5.36
C PHE A 419 -10.32 -3.92 6.65
N ILE A 420 -9.53 -4.15 7.70
CA ILE A 420 -10.04 -4.65 8.97
C ILE A 420 -10.98 -3.65 9.64
N LEU A 421 -10.64 -2.36 9.65
CA LEU A 421 -11.55 -1.33 10.14
C LEU A 421 -12.86 -1.28 9.36
N GLU A 422 -12.78 -1.35 8.02
CA GLU A 422 -13.97 -1.33 7.15
C GLU A 422 -14.89 -2.52 7.43
N ILE A 423 -14.34 -3.73 7.56
CA ILE A 423 -15.13 -4.95 7.73
C ILE A 423 -15.70 -5.07 9.15
N LYS A 424 -14.98 -4.59 10.19
CA LYS A 424 -15.51 -4.47 11.55
C LYS A 424 -16.68 -3.48 11.64
N GLU A 425 -16.59 -2.29 11.03
CA GLU A 425 -17.71 -1.35 10.96
C GLU A 425 -18.92 -1.97 10.23
N ARG A 426 -18.66 -2.82 9.23
CA ARG A 426 -19.70 -3.54 8.50
C ARG A 426 -20.36 -4.62 9.36
N ARG A 427 -19.60 -5.31 10.20
CA ARG A 427 -20.08 -6.27 11.19
C ARG A 427 -21.05 -5.63 12.18
N GLU A 428 -20.67 -4.50 12.78
CA GLU A 428 -21.52 -3.76 13.72
C GLU A 428 -22.87 -3.37 13.08
N LYS A 429 -22.84 -2.91 11.82
CA LYS A 429 -24.06 -2.62 11.06
C LYS A 429 -24.89 -3.86 10.77
N ALA A 430 -24.27 -5.02 10.52
CA ALA A 430 -24.98 -6.28 10.36
C ALA A 430 -25.68 -6.69 11.64
N LEU A 431 -25.01 -6.62 12.79
CA LEU A 431 -25.60 -6.88 14.11
C LEU A 431 -26.81 -5.96 14.40
N LEU A 432 -26.67 -4.65 14.12
CA LEU A 432 -27.76 -3.69 14.29
C LEU A 432 -28.95 -3.95 13.36
N LEU A 433 -28.71 -4.42 12.14
CA LEU A 433 -29.77 -4.74 11.19
C LEU A 433 -30.45 -6.07 11.51
N LYS A 434 -29.70 -7.06 11.99
CA LYS A 434 -30.23 -8.33 12.49
C LYS A 434 -31.18 -8.12 13.68
N LYS A 435 -30.86 -7.19 14.59
CA LYS A 435 -31.77 -6.82 15.69
C LYS A 435 -33.12 -6.23 15.25
N LYS A 436 -33.24 -5.77 14.00
CA LYS A 436 -34.46 -5.14 13.46
C LYS A 436 -35.34 -6.09 12.66
N VAL A 437 -34.83 -7.28 12.35
CA VAL A 437 -35.55 -8.36 11.67
C VAL A 437 -36.00 -9.35 12.72
#